data_AF-A0A968NYC4-F1
#
_entry.id   AF-A0A968NYC4-F1
#
_cell.length_a   1.000
_cell.length_b   1.000
_cell.length_c   1.000
_cell.angle_alpha   90.00
_cell.angle_beta   90.00
_cell.angle_gamma   90.00
#
_symmetry.space_group_name_H-M   'P 1'
#
loop_
_entity.id
_entity.type
_entity.pdbx_description
1 polymer ?
#
loop_
_entity_poly.entity_id
_entity_poly.type
_entity_poly.pdbx_seq_one_letter_code
_entity_poly.pdbx_strand_id
1 'polypeptide(L)'
;MSEISLPQTEQAQKLAEIGDYLRQVREQHDLTLDELASKTHIQARLLKAIESGNLKPLPEPVYIRGFIKRYSEALGLDGGEIAEAFPMESVMRTVQPSWKDTPAAQLRPLHLWAAYVVLIIAAVSGLSYVISRSSFNANRSQPAATTAARPTSPNAAATTQPAASLNAAASPCRACVPALVV
;
A
#
# COMPACT_ATOMS: atom_id res chain seq x y z
N MET A 1 -4.69 8.28 -63.63
CA MET A 1 -4.62 7.21 -62.61
C MET A 1 -3.63 7.65 -61.53
N SER A 2 -4.13 8.33 -60.49
CA SER A 2 -3.36 8.72 -59.30
C SER A 2 -4.34 9.03 -58.17
N GLU A 3 -5.01 8.00 -57.68
CA GLU A 3 -5.97 8.03 -56.57
C GLU A 3 -5.43 7.13 -55.45
N ILE A 4 -4.29 7.50 -54.84
CA ILE A 4 -3.77 6.83 -53.62
C ILE A 4 -3.00 7.85 -52.78
N SER A 5 -3.69 8.82 -52.14
CA SER A 5 -3.13 9.63 -51.04
C SER A 5 -4.20 10.35 -50.18
N LEU A 6 -5.39 9.77 -50.03
CA LEU A 6 -6.52 10.40 -49.34
C LEU A 6 -6.42 10.52 -47.79
N PRO A 7 -5.69 9.68 -47.01
CA PRO A 7 -5.79 9.74 -45.55
C PRO A 7 -5.06 10.94 -44.92
N GLN A 8 -3.99 11.44 -45.54
CA GLN A 8 -3.20 12.54 -44.95
C GLN A 8 -3.91 13.89 -45.04
N THR A 9 -4.73 14.09 -46.08
CA THR A 9 -5.54 15.30 -46.28
C THR A 9 -6.64 15.43 -45.24
N GLU A 10 -7.31 14.33 -44.88
CA GLU A 10 -8.34 14.34 -43.84
C GLU A 10 -7.75 14.65 -42.46
N GLN A 11 -6.61 14.04 -42.13
CA GLN A 11 -5.88 14.32 -40.89
C GLN A 11 -5.47 15.79 -40.79
N ALA A 12 -4.99 16.40 -41.87
CA ALA A 12 -4.59 17.80 -41.87
C ALA A 12 -5.78 18.72 -41.64
N GLN A 13 -6.92 18.43 -42.28
CA GLN A 13 -8.15 19.20 -42.10
C GLN A 13 -8.68 19.10 -40.67
N LYS A 14 -8.75 17.88 -40.10
CA LYS A 14 -9.16 17.73 -38.69
C LYS A 14 -8.20 18.34 -37.71
N LEU A 15 -6.90 18.26 -37.97
CA LEU A 15 -5.92 18.96 -37.15
C LEU A 15 -6.12 20.48 -37.19
N ALA A 16 -6.42 21.05 -38.36
CA ALA A 16 -6.67 22.47 -38.49
C ALA A 16 -7.90 22.90 -37.67
N GLU A 17 -9.02 22.17 -37.76
CA GLU A 17 -10.22 22.45 -36.96
C GLU A 17 -9.95 22.41 -35.45
N ILE A 18 -9.24 21.37 -34.98
CA ILE A 18 -8.88 21.24 -33.56
C ILE A 18 -7.89 22.34 -33.16
N GLY A 19 -6.90 22.61 -34.01
CA GLY A 19 -5.87 23.63 -33.80
C GLY A 19 -6.46 25.03 -33.67
N ASP A 20 -7.40 25.38 -34.53
CA ASP A 20 -8.12 26.67 -34.49
C ASP A 20 -8.93 26.80 -33.19
N TYR A 21 -9.62 25.74 -32.78
CA TYR A 21 -10.35 25.72 -31.51
C TYR A 21 -9.42 25.91 -30.31
N LEU A 22 -8.33 25.15 -30.23
CA LEU A 22 -7.36 25.26 -29.13
C LEU A 22 -6.68 26.62 -29.09
N ARG A 23 -6.37 27.19 -30.26
CA ARG A 23 -5.84 28.54 -30.37
C ARG A 23 -6.81 29.57 -29.82
N GLN A 24 -8.09 29.48 -30.19
CA GLN A 24 -9.11 30.41 -29.72
C GLN A 24 -9.24 30.36 -28.19
N VAL A 25 -9.25 29.16 -27.61
CA VAL A 25 -9.27 29.00 -26.16
C VAL A 25 -7.99 29.55 -25.53
N ARG A 26 -6.80 29.24 -26.07
CA ARG A 26 -5.53 29.80 -25.57
C ARG A 26 -5.55 31.33 -25.55
N GLU A 27 -6.02 31.95 -26.63
CA GLU A 27 -6.13 33.40 -26.74
C GLU A 27 -7.14 33.97 -25.74
N GLN A 28 -8.23 33.27 -25.42
CA GLN A 28 -9.17 33.67 -24.35
C GLN A 28 -8.56 33.60 -22.93
N HIS A 29 -7.55 32.75 -22.74
CA HIS A 29 -6.79 32.65 -21.50
C HIS A 29 -5.59 33.62 -21.44
N ASP A 30 -5.41 34.48 -22.45
CA ASP A 30 -4.28 35.40 -22.59
C ASP A 30 -2.90 34.71 -22.48
N LEU A 31 -2.83 33.43 -22.84
CA LEU A 31 -1.60 32.63 -22.75
C LEU A 31 -0.77 32.73 -24.02
N THR A 32 0.53 32.95 -23.87
CA THR A 32 1.47 32.86 -24.99
C THR A 32 1.83 31.41 -25.32
N LEU A 33 2.30 31.17 -26.54
CA LEU A 33 2.79 29.85 -26.94
C LEU A 33 4.00 29.39 -26.09
N ASP A 34 4.86 30.30 -25.66
CA ASP A 34 6.05 29.98 -24.85
C ASP A 34 5.68 29.60 -23.40
N GLU A 35 4.68 30.25 -22.81
CA GLU A 35 4.15 29.86 -21.50
C GLU A 35 3.48 28.48 -21.56
N LEU A 36 2.68 28.24 -22.58
CA LEU A 36 2.03 26.94 -22.78
C LEU A 36 3.06 25.83 -23.06
N ALA A 37 4.09 26.14 -23.84
CA ALA A 37 5.21 25.23 -24.09
C ALA A 37 5.94 24.87 -22.80
N SER A 38 6.17 25.85 -21.93
CA SER A 38 6.79 25.64 -20.61
C SER A 38 5.92 24.78 -19.69
N LYS A 39 4.60 24.97 -19.73
CA LYS A 39 3.63 24.24 -18.90
C LYS A 39 3.43 22.78 -19.35
N THR A 40 3.45 22.53 -20.67
CA THR A 40 3.19 21.21 -21.26
C THR A 40 4.47 20.40 -21.53
N HIS A 41 5.64 21.05 -21.48
CA HIS A 41 6.92 20.54 -21.95
C HIS A 41 6.92 20.13 -23.44
N ILE A 42 6.07 20.77 -24.24
CA ILE A 42 6.02 20.58 -25.70
C ILE A 42 6.66 21.81 -26.35
N GLN A 43 7.52 21.62 -27.34
CA GLN A 43 8.18 22.74 -28.03
C GLN A 43 7.15 23.68 -28.69
N ALA A 44 7.33 24.99 -28.51
CA ALA A 44 6.43 26.01 -29.08
C ALA A 44 6.26 25.88 -30.61
N ARG A 45 7.29 25.43 -31.32
CA ARG A 45 7.22 25.13 -32.76
C ARG A 45 6.18 24.07 -33.10
N LEU A 46 6.05 23.03 -32.28
CA LEU A 46 5.08 21.95 -32.48
C LEU A 46 3.67 22.41 -32.10
N LEU A 47 3.52 23.18 -31.02
CA LEU A 47 2.24 23.79 -30.65
C LEU A 47 1.72 24.72 -31.76
N LYS A 48 2.60 25.54 -32.34
CA LYS A 48 2.27 26.37 -33.51
C LYS A 48 1.88 25.54 -34.73
N ALA A 49 2.52 24.38 -34.94
CA ALA A 49 2.16 23.48 -36.03
C ALA A 49 0.77 22.87 -35.83
N ILE A 50 0.41 22.52 -34.60
CA ILE A 50 -0.94 22.06 -34.24
C ILE A 50 -1.96 23.19 -34.49
N GLU A 51 -1.71 24.41 -34.01
CA GLU A 51 -2.60 25.56 -34.23
C GLU A 51 -2.76 25.96 -35.70
N SER A 52 -1.79 25.61 -36.56
CA SER A 52 -1.84 25.92 -38.00
C SER A 52 -2.26 24.73 -38.86
N GLY A 53 -2.63 23.59 -38.25
CA GLY A 53 -3.00 22.38 -38.98
C GLY A 53 -1.86 21.79 -39.84
N ASN A 54 -0.61 22.15 -39.57
CA ASN A 54 0.51 21.76 -40.41
C ASN A 54 1.12 20.44 -39.93
N LEU A 55 0.84 19.36 -40.67
CA LEU A 55 1.37 18.03 -40.38
C LEU A 55 2.86 17.85 -40.70
N LYS A 56 3.47 18.68 -41.56
CA LYS A 56 4.86 18.48 -42.02
C LYS A 56 5.91 18.48 -40.89
N PRO A 57 5.89 19.44 -39.94
CA PRO A 57 6.84 19.45 -38.82
C PRO A 57 6.43 18.52 -37.66
N LEU A 58 5.25 17.90 -37.72
CA LEU A 58 4.73 17.09 -36.64
C LEU A 58 5.25 15.64 -36.73
N PRO A 59 5.51 14.97 -35.58
CA PRO A 59 5.86 13.55 -35.55
C PRO A 59 4.70 12.64 -35.97
N GLU A 60 4.87 11.32 -35.76
CA GLU A 60 3.82 10.32 -36.01
C GLU A 60 2.46 10.69 -35.37
N PRO A 61 1.31 10.38 -36.01
CA PRO A 61 -0.04 10.74 -35.55
C PRO A 61 -0.35 10.34 -34.10
N VAL A 62 0.25 9.25 -33.61
CA VAL A 62 0.12 8.79 -32.22
C VAL A 62 0.62 9.85 -31.23
N TYR A 63 1.73 10.52 -31.54
CA TYR A 63 2.26 11.60 -30.69
C TYR A 63 1.42 12.87 -30.81
N ILE A 64 0.93 13.19 -32.02
CA ILE A 64 0.07 14.35 -32.25
C ILE A 64 -1.15 14.28 -31.32
N ARG A 65 -1.80 13.11 -31.24
CA ARG A 65 -2.92 12.88 -30.32
C ARG A 65 -2.55 13.13 -28.85
N GLY A 66 -1.37 12.68 -28.43
CA GLY A 66 -0.85 12.94 -27.08
C GLY A 66 -0.57 14.42 -26.82
N PHE A 67 -0.11 15.16 -27.83
CA PHE A 67 0.12 16.60 -27.73
C PHE A 67 -1.20 17.37 -27.65
N ILE A 68 -2.19 17.02 -28.47
CA ILE A 68 -3.54 17.60 -28.41
C ILE A 68 -4.12 17.41 -27.01
N LYS A 69 -4.04 16.19 -26.46
CA LYS A 69 -4.51 15.90 -25.10
C LYS A 69 -3.85 16.80 -24.05
N ARG A 70 -2.52 16.85 -24.03
CA ARG A 70 -1.77 17.68 -23.05
C ARG A 70 -2.03 19.17 -23.22
N TYR A 71 -2.18 19.65 -24.45
CA TYR A 71 -2.55 21.03 -24.74
C TYR A 71 -3.91 21.32 -24.11
N SER A 72 -4.94 20.55 -24.46
CA SER A 72 -6.29 20.72 -23.94
C SER A 72 -6.34 20.67 -22.41
N GLU A 73 -5.65 19.71 -21.79
CA GLU A 73 -5.54 19.60 -20.32
C GLU A 73 -4.89 20.84 -19.69
N ALA A 74 -3.87 21.42 -20.34
CA ALA A 74 -3.21 22.63 -19.85
C ALA A 74 -4.09 23.88 -19.92
N LEU A 75 -5.08 23.89 -20.82
CA LEU A 75 -6.16 24.89 -20.91
C LEU A 75 -7.36 24.59 -19.98
N GLY A 76 -7.38 23.43 -19.30
CA GLY A 76 -8.48 23.03 -18.44
C GLY A 76 -9.69 22.43 -19.16
N LEU A 77 -9.50 21.99 -20.42
CA LEU A 77 -10.52 21.28 -21.21
C LEU A 77 -10.46 19.77 -20.99
N ASP A 78 -11.48 19.04 -21.45
CA ASP A 78 -11.41 17.57 -21.54
C ASP A 78 -10.48 17.15 -22.70
N GLY A 79 -9.21 16.94 -22.37
CA GLY A 79 -8.21 16.51 -23.34
C GLY A 79 -8.41 15.10 -23.88
N GLY A 80 -9.22 14.26 -23.22
CA GLY A 80 -9.59 12.95 -23.74
C GLY A 80 -10.51 13.07 -24.94
N GLU A 81 -11.58 13.83 -24.79
CA GLU A 81 -12.59 14.06 -25.83
C GLU A 81 -11.99 14.75 -27.07
N ILE A 82 -11.24 15.84 -26.86
CA ILE A 82 -10.65 16.59 -27.97
C ILE A 82 -9.60 15.76 -28.74
N ALA A 83 -8.84 14.93 -28.03
CA ALA A 83 -7.86 14.06 -28.66
C ALA A 83 -8.50 12.87 -29.40
N GLU A 84 -9.73 12.49 -29.08
CA GLU A 84 -10.48 11.46 -29.82
C GLU A 84 -11.00 11.95 -31.17
N ALA A 85 -11.22 13.26 -31.31
CA ALA A 85 -11.62 13.86 -32.57
C ALA A 85 -10.52 13.81 -33.66
N PHE A 86 -9.24 13.60 -33.27
CA PHE A 86 -8.15 13.49 -34.23
C PHE A 86 -8.02 12.06 -34.79
N PRO A 87 -8.16 11.86 -36.11
CA PRO A 87 -8.09 10.53 -36.72
C PRO A 87 -6.67 9.95 -36.61
N MET A 88 -6.54 8.75 -36.05
CA MET A 88 -5.30 7.99 -35.99
C MET A 88 -5.39 6.76 -36.89
N GLU A 89 -4.54 6.68 -37.91
CA GLU A 89 -4.36 5.50 -38.74
C GLU A 89 -3.83 4.36 -37.84
N SER A 90 -4.72 3.48 -37.40
CA SER A 90 -4.44 2.53 -36.35
C SER A 90 -3.55 1.40 -36.86
N VAL A 91 -2.23 1.53 -36.78
CA VAL A 91 -1.36 0.38 -37.04
C VAL A 91 -1.52 -0.69 -35.95
N MET A 92 -1.83 -0.33 -34.70
CA MET A 92 -2.26 -1.32 -33.69
C MET A 92 -3.13 -0.67 -32.61
N ARG A 93 -4.44 -0.95 -32.66
CA ARG A 93 -5.32 -0.89 -31.49
C ARG A 93 -4.96 -2.05 -30.57
N THR A 94 -3.96 -1.89 -29.71
CA THR A 94 -3.70 -2.63 -28.46
C THR A 94 -2.53 -1.87 -27.83
N VAL A 95 -2.72 -1.03 -26.83
CA VAL A 95 -2.92 -1.42 -25.44
C VAL A 95 -3.83 -0.38 -24.79
N GLN A 96 -5.08 -0.73 -24.54
CA GLN A 96 -5.78 -0.15 -23.39
C GLN A 96 -5.12 -0.78 -22.16
N PRO A 97 -4.38 -0.05 -21.31
CA PRO A 97 -4.04 -0.57 -20.00
C PRO A 97 -5.33 -0.60 -19.18
N SER A 98 -6.11 -1.69 -19.35
CA SER A 98 -7.29 -2.03 -18.55
C SER A 98 -6.84 -2.45 -17.14
N TRP A 99 -6.31 -1.48 -16.39
CA TRP A 99 -6.05 -1.62 -14.96
C TRP A 99 -7.06 -0.82 -14.13
N LYS A 100 -7.95 -0.05 -14.78
CA LYS A 100 -8.98 0.74 -14.08
C LYS A 100 -10.22 -0.07 -13.66
N ASP A 101 -10.39 -1.31 -14.14
CA ASP A 101 -11.63 -2.07 -13.89
C ASP A 101 -11.45 -3.49 -13.32
N THR A 102 -10.38 -3.76 -12.55
CA THR A 102 -10.34 -4.98 -11.72
C THR A 102 -10.59 -4.67 -10.25
N PRO A 103 -11.79 -4.92 -9.70
CA PRO A 103 -12.02 -4.93 -8.25
C PRO A 103 -11.47 -6.18 -7.54
N ALA A 104 -10.55 -6.94 -8.16
CA ALA A 104 -10.10 -8.24 -7.64
C ALA A 104 -8.56 -8.39 -7.52
N ALA A 105 -7.76 -7.39 -7.88
CA ALA A 105 -6.30 -7.41 -7.74
C ALA A 105 -5.80 -6.62 -6.51
N GLN A 106 -6.66 -6.45 -5.49
CA GLN A 106 -6.33 -5.76 -4.23
C GLN A 106 -5.93 -6.69 -3.08
N LEU A 107 -5.64 -7.97 -3.34
CA LEU A 107 -4.95 -8.79 -2.34
C LEU A 107 -3.45 -8.49 -2.38
N ARG A 108 -3.13 -7.30 -1.88
CA ARG A 108 -1.82 -6.89 -1.37
C ARG A 108 -1.23 -7.97 -0.42
N PRO A 109 0.08 -7.95 -0.12
CA PRO A 109 0.85 -8.95 0.65
C PRO A 109 0.38 -9.31 2.09
N LEU A 110 -0.89 -9.08 2.46
CA LEU A 110 -1.46 -9.40 3.76
C LEU A 110 -1.53 -10.91 4.03
N HIS A 111 -1.79 -11.74 3.01
CA HIS A 111 -1.87 -13.20 3.21
C HIS A 111 -0.49 -13.81 3.56
N LEU A 112 0.60 -13.26 3.02
CA LEU A 112 1.96 -13.62 3.40
C LEU A 112 2.27 -13.20 4.85
N TRP A 113 1.82 -12.02 5.27
CA TRP A 113 1.93 -11.58 6.67
C TRP A 113 1.07 -12.43 7.62
N ALA A 114 -0.16 -12.74 7.25
CA ALA A 114 -1.05 -13.60 8.05
C ALA A 114 -0.49 -15.02 8.18
N ALA A 115 0.02 -15.61 7.10
CA ALA A 115 0.69 -16.91 7.13
C ALA A 115 1.93 -16.89 8.03
N TYR A 116 2.73 -15.82 7.97
CA TYR A 116 3.89 -15.63 8.85
C TYR A 116 3.51 -15.53 10.33
N VAL A 117 2.47 -14.74 10.65
CA VAL A 117 1.96 -14.60 12.03
C VAL A 117 1.42 -15.94 12.56
N VAL A 118 0.66 -16.69 11.75
CA VAL A 118 0.16 -18.02 12.12
C VAL A 118 1.30 -19.00 12.36
N LEU A 119 2.34 -18.99 11.51
CA LEU A 119 3.51 -19.84 11.67
C LEU A 119 4.29 -19.52 12.96
N ILE A 120 4.46 -18.25 13.30
CA ILE A 120 5.06 -17.83 14.58
C ILE A 120 4.22 -18.31 15.76
N ILE A 121 2.90 -18.09 15.74
CA ILE A 121 2.01 -18.51 16.83
C ILE A 121 2.08 -20.03 17.02
N ALA A 122 2.02 -20.80 15.93
CA ALA A 122 2.12 -22.26 15.99
C ALA A 122 3.46 -22.72 16.58
N ALA A 123 4.58 -22.10 16.19
CA ALA A 123 5.90 -22.41 16.73
C ALA A 123 6.02 -22.10 18.22
N VAL A 124 5.54 -20.92 18.66
CA VAL A 124 5.56 -20.50 20.07
C VAL A 124 4.66 -21.39 20.92
N SER A 125 3.43 -21.67 20.47
CA SER A 125 2.50 -22.55 21.17
C SER A 125 3.01 -24.00 21.23
N GLY A 126 3.63 -24.49 20.15
CA GLY A 126 4.26 -25.81 20.12
C GLY A 126 5.44 -25.92 21.09
N LEU A 127 6.35 -24.94 21.07
CA LEU A 127 7.49 -24.89 21.98
C LEU A 127 7.05 -24.79 23.45
N SER A 128 6.06 -23.94 23.74
CA SER A 128 5.47 -23.79 25.07
C SER A 128 4.83 -25.10 25.57
N TYR A 129 4.14 -25.83 24.69
CA TYR A 129 3.56 -27.14 25.02
C TYR A 129 4.63 -28.18 25.38
N VAL A 130 5.73 -28.24 24.62
CA VAL A 130 6.85 -29.17 24.87
C VAL A 130 7.54 -28.85 26.20
N ILE A 131 7.83 -27.56 26.45
CA ILE A 131 8.46 -27.13 27.71
C ILE A 131 7.53 -27.40 28.88
N SER A 132 6.23 -27.07 28.78
CA SER A 132 5.26 -27.33 29.84
C SER A 132 5.07 -28.82 30.13
N ARG A 133 5.07 -29.68 29.11
CA ARG A 133 5.09 -31.14 29.28
C ARG A 133 6.38 -31.62 29.97
N SER A 134 7.52 -31.06 29.61
CA SER A 134 8.81 -31.41 30.23
C SER A 134 8.88 -30.99 31.70
N SER A 135 8.35 -29.81 32.04
CA SER A 135 8.24 -29.33 33.42
C SER A 135 7.24 -30.14 34.25
N PHE A 136 6.14 -30.61 33.64
CA PHE A 136 5.18 -31.50 34.31
C PHE A 136 5.72 -32.93 34.51
N ASN A 137 6.51 -33.45 33.57
CA ASN A 137 7.11 -34.77 33.65
C ASN A 137 8.35 -34.81 34.56
N ALA A 138 9.15 -33.74 34.63
CA ALA A 138 10.26 -33.62 35.57
C ALA A 138 9.77 -33.58 37.04
N ASN A 139 8.59 -33.01 37.28
CA ASN A 139 7.99 -32.95 38.63
C ASN A 139 7.27 -34.25 39.05
N ARG A 140 7.27 -35.29 38.22
CA ARG A 140 6.72 -36.62 38.54
C ARG A 140 7.78 -37.63 39.01
N SER A 141 9.05 -37.24 39.03
CA SER A 141 10.16 -38.07 39.49
C SER A 141 10.41 -37.91 40.99
N GLN A 142 9.38 -38.13 41.81
CA GLN A 142 9.59 -38.60 43.19
C GLN A 142 8.40 -39.45 43.64
N PRO A 143 8.57 -40.79 43.57
CA PRO A 143 8.06 -41.64 44.63
C PRO A 143 9.10 -42.65 45.14
N ALA A 144 9.43 -42.48 46.43
CA ALA A 144 9.62 -43.50 47.47
C ALA A 144 10.67 -44.64 47.34
N ALA A 145 11.70 -44.59 48.19
CA ALA A 145 12.23 -45.77 48.91
C ALA A 145 13.17 -45.35 50.08
N THR A 146 12.66 -45.31 51.31
CA THR A 146 13.45 -45.68 52.50
C THR A 146 12.53 -46.44 53.43
N THR A 147 12.67 -47.76 53.35
CA THR A 147 12.01 -48.76 54.18
C THR A 147 12.70 -48.84 55.54
N ALA A 148 11.88 -49.08 56.58
CA ALA A 148 12.19 -49.74 57.84
C ALA A 148 13.06 -49.03 58.89
N ALA A 149 12.39 -48.49 59.90
CA ALA A 149 12.70 -48.84 61.29
C ALA A 149 11.42 -48.70 62.15
N ARG A 150 10.89 -49.83 62.64
CA ARG A 150 9.92 -49.90 63.75
C ARG A 150 10.71 -50.26 65.01
N PRO A 151 10.46 -49.58 66.15
CA PRO A 151 9.70 -50.21 67.25
C PRO A 151 8.73 -49.24 67.98
N THR A 152 7.50 -49.71 68.27
CA THR A 152 6.80 -49.75 69.61
C THR A 152 6.50 -48.38 70.25
N SER A 153 5.38 -48.05 70.87
CA SER A 153 4.24 -48.75 71.49
C SER A 153 3.18 -47.65 71.82
N PRO A 154 1.99 -47.98 72.37
CA PRO A 154 0.76 -47.18 72.25
C PRO A 154 0.55 -46.18 73.39
N ASN A 155 -0.04 -45.02 73.08
CA ASN A 155 -0.92 -44.30 74.01
C ASN A 155 -1.79 -43.33 73.20
N ALA A 156 -3.09 -43.62 73.08
CA ALA A 156 -4.15 -42.90 73.76
C ALA A 156 -4.17 -41.40 73.46
N ALA A 157 -5.08 -41.01 72.57
CA ALA A 157 -5.60 -39.65 72.52
C ALA A 157 -7.08 -39.75 72.18
N ALA A 158 -7.87 -40.00 73.23
CA ALA A 158 -9.26 -39.63 73.22
C ALA A 158 -9.34 -38.12 73.51
N THR A 159 -10.20 -37.44 72.75
CA THR A 159 -11.08 -36.37 73.23
C THR A 159 -10.60 -34.91 73.10
N THR A 160 -11.41 -34.19 72.31
CA THR A 160 -11.88 -32.78 72.43
C THR A 160 -10.98 -31.60 72.05
N GLN A 161 -11.35 -31.00 70.90
CA GLN A 161 -12.06 -29.71 70.76
C GLN A 161 -11.36 -28.36 71.10
N PRO A 162 -11.88 -27.25 70.53
CA PRO A 162 -11.14 -26.09 70.04
C PRO A 162 -11.27 -24.86 70.95
N ALA A 163 -10.46 -23.81 70.73
CA ALA A 163 -10.84 -22.43 71.05
C ALA A 163 -9.94 -21.40 70.36
N ALA A 164 -10.56 -20.31 69.97
CA ALA A 164 -10.04 -19.21 69.18
C ALA A 164 -9.37 -18.10 70.00
N SER A 165 -8.79 -17.15 69.26
CA SER A 165 -8.44 -15.76 69.63
C SER A 165 -7.15 -15.63 70.45
N LEU A 166 -6.25 -14.68 70.15
CA LEU A 166 -6.48 -13.23 70.11
C LEU A 166 -5.40 -12.51 69.28
N ASN A 167 -5.84 -11.44 68.62
CA ASN A 167 -5.01 -10.37 68.05
C ASN A 167 -4.08 -9.76 69.10
N ALA A 168 -2.88 -9.34 68.69
CA ALA A 168 -2.16 -8.25 69.34
C ALA A 168 -1.30 -7.49 68.32
N ALA A 169 -1.55 -6.18 68.27
CA ALA A 169 -0.90 -5.20 67.44
C ALA A 169 0.53 -4.88 67.89
N ALA A 170 1.39 -4.49 66.95
CA ALA A 170 2.47 -3.53 67.18
C ALA A 170 2.99 -2.99 65.83
N SER A 171 2.74 -1.70 65.59
CA SER A 171 3.38 -0.86 64.58
C SER A 171 4.79 -0.40 65.05
N PRO A 172 5.44 0.64 64.47
CA PRO A 172 6.17 0.64 63.19
C PRO A 172 7.61 1.27 63.32
N CYS A 173 8.27 1.45 62.16
CA CYS A 173 9.24 2.52 61.84
C CYS A 173 10.77 2.34 62.09
N ARG A 174 11.50 3.01 61.16
CA ARG A 174 12.93 3.43 61.12
C ARG A 174 13.92 2.36 60.64
N ALA A 175 14.92 2.64 59.79
CA ALA A 175 15.46 3.85 59.17
C ALA A 175 16.23 3.40 57.89
N CYS A 176 16.14 4.09 56.76
CA CYS A 176 17.02 5.19 56.30
C CYS A 176 18.53 4.84 56.30
N VAL A 177 19.08 4.53 55.12
CA VAL A 177 20.51 4.69 54.78
C VAL A 177 20.60 5.04 53.29
N PRO A 178 21.18 6.19 52.90
CA PRO A 178 21.66 6.41 51.55
C PRO A 178 23.20 6.35 51.52
N ALA A 179 23.77 5.71 50.50
CA ALA A 179 25.18 5.91 50.13
C ALA A 179 25.29 5.79 48.61
N LEU A 180 25.23 6.93 47.95
CA LEU A 180 25.48 7.10 46.52
C LEU A 180 26.87 7.74 46.35
N VAL A 181 27.74 7.05 45.61
CA VAL A 181 28.68 7.52 44.58
C VAL A 181 29.03 9.03 44.58
N VAL A 182 30.31 9.35 44.78
CA VAL A 182 31.28 9.93 43.81
C VAL A 182 32.65 10.01 44.52
#